data_AF-A0A6B0T7P8-F1
#
_entry.id   AF-A0A6B0T7P8-F1
#
_cell.length_a   1.000
_cell.length_b   1.000
_cell.length_c   1.000
_cell.angle_alpha   90.00
_cell.angle_beta   90.00
_cell.angle_gamma   90.00
#
_symmetry.space_group_name_H-M   'P 1'
#
loop_
_entity.id
_entity.type
_entity.pdbx_description
1 polymer ?
#
loop_
_entity_poly.entity_id
_entity_poly.type
_entity_poly.pdbx_seq_one_letter_code
_entity_poly.pdbx_strand_id
1 'polypeptide(L)' 'MTESDWKSLATDPDDEADLGYQFTEWECFETLEDTDQVVLLPDDETALADAAFVIADADSLVDLDTRR' A
#
# COMPACT_ATOMS: atom_id res chain seq x y z
N MET A 1 -3.45 -29.15 -1.61
CA MET A 1 -3.77 -28.45 -0.35
C MET A 1 -5.08 -28.99 0.18
N THR A 2 -5.07 -29.52 1.39
CA THR A 2 -6.27 -30.00 2.10
C THR A 2 -6.71 -28.95 3.12
N GLU A 3 -7.94 -29.03 3.63
CA GLU A 3 -8.45 -28.04 4.61
C GLU A 3 -7.61 -27.92 5.88
N SER A 4 -6.87 -28.96 6.23
CA SER A 4 -5.97 -28.98 7.39
C SER A 4 -4.70 -28.16 7.17
N ASP A 5 -4.25 -28.02 5.92
CA ASP A 5 -3.00 -27.33 5.59
C ASP A 5 -3.13 -25.80 5.81
N TRP A 6 -4.23 -25.18 5.36
CA TRP A 6 -4.41 -23.73 5.49
C TRP A 6 -4.73 -23.28 6.93
N LYS A 7 -5.42 -24.12 7.71
CA LYS A 7 -5.72 -23.84 9.12
C LYS A 7 -4.49 -23.89 10.03
N SER A 8 -3.40 -24.48 9.56
CA SER A 8 -2.14 -24.58 10.32
C SER A 8 -1.21 -23.40 10.10
N LEU A 9 -1.52 -22.51 9.15
CA LEU A 9 -0.73 -21.31 8.87
C LEU A 9 -1.02 -20.24 9.93
N ALA A 10 -0.06 -19.33 10.12
CA ALA A 10 -0.26 -18.18 10.98
C ALA A 10 -1.43 -17.33 10.46
N THR A 11 -2.24 -16.81 11.38
CA THR A 11 -3.33 -15.87 11.04
C THR A 11 -2.76 -14.54 10.52
N ASP A 12 -1.57 -14.18 11.00
CA ASP A 12 -0.78 -13.04 10.57
C ASP A 12 0.44 -13.61 9.80
N PRO A 13 0.35 -13.77 8.47
CA PRO A 13 1.45 -14.26 7.66
C PRO A 13 2.55 -13.20 7.57
N ASP A 14 3.80 -13.65 7.47
CA ASP A 14 4.92 -12.75 7.21
C ASP A 14 4.88 -12.28 5.75
N ASP A 15 4.93 -10.96 5.55
CA ASP A 15 4.80 -10.35 4.23
C ASP A 15 5.89 -10.84 3.26
N GLU A 16 7.12 -11.04 3.74
CA GLU A 16 8.25 -11.46 2.90
C GLU A 16 8.35 -12.98 2.82
N ALA A 17 8.36 -13.68 3.96
CA ALA A 17 8.64 -15.11 4.01
C ALA A 17 7.46 -15.98 3.58
N ASP A 18 6.21 -15.57 3.88
CA ASP A 18 5.01 -16.31 3.52
C ASP A 18 4.39 -15.83 2.20
N LEU A 19 4.50 -14.52 1.88
CA LEU A 19 3.82 -13.91 0.73
C LEU A 19 4.76 -13.40 -0.38
N GLY A 20 6.06 -13.26 -0.11
CA GLY A 20 7.03 -12.74 -1.07
C GLY A 20 6.84 -11.28 -1.43
N TYR A 21 6.11 -10.52 -0.61
CA TYR A 21 5.98 -9.09 -0.75
C TYR A 21 7.23 -8.38 -0.23
N GLN A 22 7.58 -7.29 -0.91
CA GLN A 22 8.63 -6.40 -0.48
C GLN A 22 8.00 -5.04 -0.15
N PHE A 23 8.37 -4.49 0.99
CA PHE A 23 7.99 -3.13 1.33
C PHE A 23 8.74 -2.16 0.43
N THR A 24 8.01 -1.16 -0.05
CA THR A 24 8.58 0.00 -0.73
C THR A 24 8.04 1.23 -0.04
N GLU A 25 8.87 2.27 0.04
CA GLU A 25 8.48 3.55 0.60
C GLU A 25 7.65 4.31 -0.45
N TRP A 26 6.64 5.04 0.04
CA TRP A 26 5.78 5.85 -0.80
C TRP A 26 5.80 7.29 -0.31
N GLU A 27 5.97 8.23 -1.23
CA GLU A 27 5.86 9.65 -0.97
C GLU A 27 4.45 10.14 -1.32
N CYS A 28 3.88 10.96 -0.43
CA CYS A 28 2.55 11.56 -0.62
C CYS A 28 2.69 13.05 -0.92
N PHE A 29 2.03 13.49 -1.99
CA PHE A 29 2.01 14.88 -2.43
C PHE A 29 0.57 15.37 -2.58
N GLU A 30 0.28 16.55 -2.06
CA GLU A 30 -0.98 17.24 -2.34
C GLU A 30 -0.90 17.92 -3.71
N THR A 31 -1.99 17.85 -4.50
CA THR A 31 -2.02 18.57 -5.78
C THR A 31 -2.13 20.08 -5.55
N LEU A 32 -1.38 20.86 -6.33
CA LEU A 32 -1.47 22.31 -6.30
C LEU A 32 -2.70 22.75 -7.09
N GLU A 33 -3.55 23.56 -6.45
CA GLU A 33 -4.75 24.25 -6.97
C GLU A 33 -6.07 23.46 -6.94
N ASP A 34 -6.92 23.75 -5.94
CA ASP A 34 -8.38 23.49 -5.81
C ASP A 34 -8.91 22.05 -6.02
N THR A 35 -8.08 21.09 -6.39
CA THR A 35 -8.40 19.66 -6.33
C THR A 35 -7.95 19.10 -4.99
N ASP A 36 -8.90 18.66 -4.17
CA ASP A 36 -8.68 17.95 -2.90
C ASP A 36 -8.12 16.53 -3.17
N GLN A 37 -7.02 16.47 -3.92
CA GLN A 37 -6.43 15.25 -4.43
C GLN A 37 -5.02 15.08 -3.89
N VAL A 38 -4.70 13.82 -3.60
CA VAL A 38 -3.41 13.38 -3.11
C VAL A 38 -2.86 12.34 -4.08
N VAL A 39 -1.59 12.53 -4.43
CA VAL A 39 -0.82 11.61 -5.28
C VAL A 39 0.14 10.84 -4.39
N LEU A 40 0.11 9.52 -4.50
CA LEU A 40 1.06 8.63 -3.86
C LEU A 40 2.00 8.08 -4.93
N LEU A 41 3.30 8.29 -4.75
CA LEU A 41 4.36 7.82 -5.65
C LEU A 41 5.24 6.79 -4.93
N PRO A 42 5.51 5.62 -5.53
CA PRO A 42 6.50 4.70 -5.00
C PRO A 42 7.92 5.25 -5.21
N ASP A 43 8.82 5.01 -4.26
CA ASP A 43 10.25 5.33 -4.38
C ASP A 43 10.95 4.45 -5.43
N ASP A 44 10.40 3.26 -5.70
CA ASP A 44 10.92 2.36 -6.73
C ASP A 44 10.73 2.95 -8.15
N GLU A 45 11.85 3.34 -8.78
CA GLU A 45 11.87 3.94 -10.12
C GLU A 45 11.27 3.02 -11.21
N THR A 46 11.32 1.69 -11.01
CA THR A 46 10.76 0.74 -11.96
C THR A 46 9.23 0.73 -11.86
N ALA A 47 8.69 0.76 -10.65
CA ALA A 47 7.26 0.90 -10.40
C ALA A 47 6.72 2.23 -10.94
N LEU A 48 7.46 3.33 -10.76
CA LEU A 48 7.08 4.62 -11.32
C LEU A 48 7.07 4.60 -12.87
N ALA A 49 8.05 3.93 -13.49
CA ALA A 49 8.10 3.76 -14.95
C ALA A 49 6.93 2.92 -15.49
N ASP A 50 6.40 1.99 -14.69
CA ASP A 50 5.21 1.21 -15.01
C ASP A 50 3.89 1.95 -14.68
N ALA A 51 3.96 3.22 -14.30
CA ALA A 51 2.81 4.04 -13.88
C ALA A 51 2.08 3.47 -12.65
N ALA A 52 2.79 2.82 -11.73
CA ALA A 52 2.25 2.31 -10.48
C ALA A 52 2.13 3.44 -9.43
N PHE A 53 1.34 4.47 -9.70
CA PHE A 53 1.00 5.54 -8.76
C PHE A 53 -0.50 5.56 -8.46
N VAL A 54 -0.86 6.15 -7.32
CA VAL A 54 -2.25 6.27 -6.89
C VAL A 54 -2.63 7.75 -6.82
N ILE A 55 -3.80 8.08 -7.36
CA ILE A 55 -4.44 9.39 -7.19
C ILE A 55 -5.73 9.15 -6.41
N ALA A 56 -5.82 9.73 -5.22
CA ALA A 56 -6.98 9.64 -4.35
C ALA A 56 -7.50 11.04 -4.03
N ASP A 57 -8.77 11.11 -3.63
CA ASP A 57 -9.33 12.30 -2.98
C ASP A 57 -8.87 12.33 -1.52
N ALA A 58 -8.68 13.52 -0.93
CA ALA A 58 -8.13 13.61 0.43
C ALA A 58 -9.10 13.06 1.49
N ASP A 59 -10.42 13.14 1.27
CA ASP A 59 -11.42 12.51 2.16
C ASP A 59 -11.40 10.97 2.06
N SER A 60 -10.80 10.41 1.00
CA SER A 60 -10.64 8.95 0.85
C SER A 60 -9.42 8.39 1.59
N LEU A 61 -8.55 9.24 2.12
CA LEU A 61 -7.39 8.83 2.92
C LEU A 61 -7.76 8.73 4.41
N VAL A 62 -7.45 7.59 5.01
CA VAL A 62 -7.62 7.36 6.45
C VAL A 62 -6.24 7.18 7.09
N ASP A 63 -5.94 8.05 8.04
CA ASP A 63 -4.80 7.86 8.93
C ASP A 63 -5.11 6.75 9.95
N LEU A 64 -4.29 5.70 9.94
CA LEU A 64 -4.47 4.53 10.81
C LEU A 64 -3.87 4.74 12.20
N ASP A 65 -2.91 5.66 12.37
CA ASP A 65 -2.30 5.96 13.69
C ASP A 65 -3.33 6.62 14.63
N THR A 66 -4.15 7.52 14.08
CA THR A 66 -5.20 8.25 14.80
C THR A 66 -6.38 7.35 15.18
N ARG A 67 -6.53 6.16 14.60
CA ARG A 67 -7.74 5.32 14.67
C ARG A 67 -7.61 4.06 15.54
N ARG A 68 -6.66 4.09 16.49
CA ARG A 68 -6.34 2.98 17.40
C ARG A 68 -7.49 2.57 18.34
#